data_AF-M3CS61-F1
#
_entry.id   AF-M3CS61-F1
#
_cell.length_a   1.000
_cell.length_b   1.000
_cell.length_c   1.000
_cell.angle_alpha   90.00
_cell.angle_beta   90.00
_cell.angle_gamma   90.00
#
_symmetry.space_group_name_H-M   'P 1'
#
loop_
_entity.id
_entity.type
_entity.pdbx_description
1 polymer ?
#
loop_
_entity_poly.entity_id
_entity_poly.type
_entity_poly.pdbx_seq_one_letter_code
_entity_poly.pdbx_strand_id
1 'polypeptide(L)' 'MAPASRRVRRLARRGLGVGRKVRDRASAARLARQRQGLLGSDAGVRQVSFDGVPLWGRVVDGFTAAGTAADNLSLVADA' A
#
# COMPACT_ATOMS: atom_id res chain seq x y z
N MET A 1 -43.44 -21.91 0.55
CA MET A 1 -42.60 -21.10 1.50
C MET A 1 -41.20 -21.72 1.53
N ALA A 2 -40.07 -21.02 1.43
CA ALA A 2 -39.78 -19.62 1.72
C ALA A 2 -38.74 -18.99 0.74
N PRO A 3 -39.12 -18.01 -0.09
CA PRO A 3 -38.20 -17.23 -0.94
C PRO A 3 -37.29 -16.26 -0.15
N ALA A 4 -37.53 -16.11 1.16
CA ALA A 4 -36.78 -15.21 2.05
C ALA A 4 -35.28 -15.55 2.14
N SER A 5 -34.91 -16.83 2.06
CA SER A 5 -33.52 -17.29 2.28
C SER A 5 -32.54 -16.89 1.16
N ARG A 6 -33.02 -16.66 -0.06
CA ARG A 6 -32.19 -16.19 -1.19
C ARG A 6 -31.98 -14.67 -1.16
N ARG A 7 -33.00 -13.90 -0.78
CA ARG A 7 -32.89 -12.43 -0.64
C ARG A 7 -31.93 -12.05 0.49
N VAL A 8 -32.03 -12.73 1.64
CA VAL A 8 -31.12 -12.49 2.79
C VAL A 8 -29.66 -12.81 2.43
N ARG A 9 -29.39 -13.93 1.72
CA ARG A 9 -28.04 -14.26 1.25
C ARG A 9 -27.48 -13.23 0.25
N ARG A 10 -28.31 -12.70 -0.64
CA ARG A 10 -27.89 -11.68 -1.63
C ARG A 10 -27.57 -10.34 -0.97
N LEU A 11 -28.32 -9.95 0.05
CA LEU A 11 -28.05 -8.75 0.86
C LEU A 11 -26.77 -8.88 1.68
N ALA A 12 -26.56 -10.03 2.34
CA ALA A 12 -25.31 -10.29 3.07
C ALA A 12 -24.08 -10.24 2.16
N ARG A 13 -24.15 -10.84 0.95
CA ARG A 13 -23.05 -10.76 -0.04
C ARG A 13 -22.80 -9.34 -0.55
N ARG A 14 -23.86 -8.55 -0.75
CA ARG A 14 -23.72 -7.11 -1.08
C ARG A 14 -23.08 -6.33 0.07
N GLY A 15 -23.49 -6.58 1.31
CA GLY A 15 -22.90 -5.96 2.51
C GLY A 15 -21.41 -6.30 2.68
N LEU A 16 -21.03 -7.57 2.49
CA LEU A 16 -19.64 -8.01 2.53
C LEU A 16 -18.79 -7.39 1.39
N GLY A 17 -19.36 -7.26 0.19
CA GLY A 17 -18.70 -6.60 -0.94
C GLY A 17 -18.49 -5.10 -0.72
N VAL A 18 -19.44 -4.43 -0.06
CA VAL A 18 -19.31 -3.02 0.36
C VAL A 18 -18.26 -2.88 1.46
N GLY A 19 -18.27 -3.75 2.47
CA GLY A 19 -17.26 -3.77 3.53
C GLY A 19 -15.84 -3.94 3.00
N ARG A 20 -15.64 -4.83 2.01
CA ARG A 20 -14.35 -5.00 1.34
C ARG A 20 -13.91 -3.74 0.60
N LYS A 21 -14.77 -3.14 -0.24
CA LYS A 21 -14.44 -1.90 -0.97
C LYS A 21 -14.14 -0.72 -0.04
N VAL A 22 -14.88 -0.59 1.07
CA VAL A 22 -14.64 0.44 2.07
C VAL A 22 -13.30 0.23 2.76
N ARG A 23 -12.98 -1.01 3.16
CA ARG A 23 -11.67 -1.36 3.71
C ARG A 23 -10.54 -1.08 2.72
N ASP A 24 -10.70 -1.46 1.46
CA ASP A 24 -9.69 -1.24 0.41
C ASP A 24 -9.44 0.27 0.21
N ARG A 25 -10.50 1.08 0.16
CA ARG A 25 -10.39 2.55 0.09
C ARG A 25 -9.73 3.15 1.33
N ALA A 26 -10.10 2.69 2.52
CA ALA A 26 -9.52 3.17 3.77
C ALA A 26 -8.02 2.82 3.86
N SER A 27 -7.63 1.62 3.44
CA SER A 27 -6.24 1.19 3.34
C SER A 27 -5.46 2.04 2.33
N ALA A 28 -6.03 2.28 1.15
CA ALA A 28 -5.41 3.15 0.15
C ALA A 28 -5.22 4.58 0.65
N ALA A 29 -6.23 5.15 1.33
CA ALA A 29 -6.14 6.48 1.92
C ALA A 29 -5.10 6.55 3.07
N ARG A 30 -4.95 5.48 3.85
CA ARG A 30 -3.91 5.39 4.87
C ARG A 30 -2.51 5.37 4.26
N LEU A 31 -2.29 4.54 3.23
CA LEU A 31 -1.01 4.47 2.52
C LEU A 31 -0.67 5.80 1.83
N ALA A 32 -1.66 6.47 1.23
CA ALA A 32 -1.47 7.78 0.61
C ALA A 32 -1.01 8.83 1.65
N ARG A 33 -1.63 8.86 2.83
CA ARG A 33 -1.22 9.76 3.92
C ARG A 33 0.20 9.45 4.42
N GLN A 34 0.53 8.18 4.57
CA GLN A 34 1.89 7.77 4.97
C GLN A 34 2.94 8.21 3.94
N ARG A 35 2.65 8.05 2.64
CA ARG A 35 3.54 8.49 1.55
C ARG A 35 3.71 10.01 1.51
N GLN A 36 2.64 10.77 1.74
CA GLN A 36 2.74 12.23 1.87
C GLN A 36 3.55 12.64 3.10
N GLY A 37 3.39 11.93 4.23
CA GLY A 37 4.22 12.14 5.41
C GLY A 37 5.71 11.94 5.12
N LEU A 38 6.08 10.86 4.41
CA LEU A 38 7.46 10.58 4.03
C LEU A 38 8.07 11.69 3.16
N LEU A 39 7.31 12.21 2.18
CA LEU A 39 7.77 13.32 1.34
C LEU A 39 8.01 14.61 2.15
N GLY A 40 7.24 14.83 3.21
CA GLY A 40 7.39 16.00 4.08
C GLY A 40 8.49 15.86 5.13
N SER A 41 8.82 14.63 5.55
CA SER A 41 9.77 14.38 6.64
C SER A 41 11.19 14.05 6.19
N ASP A 42 11.36 13.58 4.95
CA ASP A 42 12.64 13.07 4.45
C ASP A 42 13.01 13.70 3.11
N ALA A 43 14.01 14.60 3.13
CA ALA A 43 14.48 15.32 1.96
C ALA A 43 15.05 14.41 0.85
N GLY A 44 15.46 13.18 1.19
CA GLY A 44 15.97 12.21 0.24
C GLY A 44 14.88 11.49 -0.53
N VAL A 45 13.63 11.50 -0.05
CA VAL A 45 12.51 10.79 -0.69
C VAL A 45 11.96 11.63 -1.84
N ARG A 46 11.82 10.98 -3.00
CA ARG A 46 11.23 11.54 -4.22
C ARG A 46 10.04 10.67 -4.65
N GLN A 47 9.10 11.32 -5.34
CA GLN A 47 8.05 10.64 -6.08
C GLN A 47 8.33 10.81 -7.57
N VAL A 48 8.26 9.72 -8.32
CA VAL A 48 8.32 9.72 -9.80
C VAL A 48 7.12 8.97 -10.35
N SER A 49 6.68 9.31 -11.56
CA SER A 49 5.64 8.57 -12.27
C SER A 49 6.27 7.71 -13.35
N PHE A 50 6.01 6.41 -13.34
CA PHE A 50 6.47 5.47 -14.36
C PHE A 50 5.26 4.68 -14.88
N ASP A 51 5.00 4.72 -16.18
CA ASP A 51 3.81 4.12 -16.82
C ASP A 51 2.47 4.50 -16.16
N GLY A 52 2.37 5.75 -15.70
CA GLY A 52 1.20 6.26 -14.98
C GLY A 52 1.05 5.74 -13.53
N VAL A 53 2.00 4.94 -13.05
CA VAL A 53 2.06 4.46 -11.68
C VAL A 53 3.03 5.34 -10.87
N PRO A 54 2.57 5.96 -9.77
CA PRO A 54 3.47 6.68 -8.88
C PRO A 54 4.38 5.68 -8.14
N LEU A 55 5.68 5.93 -8.21
CA LEU A 55 6.73 5.23 -7.49
C LEU A 55 7.35 6.19 -6.47
N TRP A 56 7.68 5.66 -5.29
CA TRP A 56 8.37 6.39 -4.23
C TRP A 56 9.70 5.71 -3.98
N GLY A 57 10.76 6.51 -3.89
CA GLY A 57 12.10 6.02 -3.63
C GLY A 57 12.97 7.11 -3.04
N ARG A 58 14.15 6.72 -2.56
CA ARG A 58 15.17 7.65 -2.09
C ARG A 58 16.22 7.83 -3.20
N VAL A 59 16.70 9.06 -3.38
CA VAL A 59 17.89 9.29 -4.22
C VAL A 59 19.11 8.79 -3.46
N VAL A 60 19.92 7.96 -4.12
CA VAL A 60 21.19 7.49 -3.60
C VAL A 60 22.30 7.93 -4.55
N ASP A 61 23.37 8.49 -4.01
CA ASP A 61 24.50 9.00 -4.79
C ASP A 61 25.31 7.87 -5.46
N GLY A 62 25.20 6.65 -4.92
CA GLY A 62 25.80 5.45 -5.49
C GLY A 62 24.90 4.24 -5.26
N PHE A 63 24.70 3.46 -6.31
CA PHE A 63 23.99 2.18 -6.25
C PHE A 63 24.94 1.06 -6.66
N THR A 64 25.21 0.14 -5.75
CA THR A 64 25.87 -1.13 -6.07
C THR A 64 25.02 -2.28 -5.56
N ALA A 65 24.94 -3.37 -6.33
CA ALA A 65 24.21 -4.56 -5.92
C ALA A 65 24.75 -5.14 -4.60
N ALA A 66 26.08 -5.10 -4.42
CA ALA A 66 26.74 -5.54 -3.19
C ALA A 66 26.38 -4.66 -1.99
N GLY A 67 26.40 -3.32 -2.14
CA GLY A 67 26.02 -2.39 -1.07
C GLY A 67 24.55 -2.55 -0.68
N THR A 68 23.66 -2.65 -1.66
CA THR A 68 22.22 -2.87 -1.40
C THR A 68 21.96 -4.20 -0.71
N ALA A 69 22.69 -5.26 -1.09
CA ALA A 69 22.58 -6.56 -0.44
C ALA A 69 23.06 -6.52 1.03
N ALA A 70 24.15 -5.79 1.31
CA ALA A 70 24.65 -5.60 2.67
C ALA A 70 23.67 -4.80 3.54
N ASP A 71 23.11 -3.70 3.02
CA ASP A 71 22.12 -2.89 3.73
C ASP A 71 20.86 -3.70 4.04
N ASN A 72 20.36 -4.46 3.07
CA ASN A 72 19.21 -5.34 3.26
C ASN A 72 19.49 -6.44 4.29
N LEU A 73 20.70 -7.00 4.29
CA LEU A 73 21.10 -8.00 5.27
C LEU A 73 21.14 -7.41 6.69
N SER A 74 21.63 -6.19 6.86
CA SER A 74 21.59 -5.48 8.17
C SER A 74 20.15 -5.29 8.64
N LEU A 75 19.25 -4.84 7.76
CA LEU A 75 17.83 -4.63 8.10
C LEU A 75 17.12 -5.92 8.57
N VAL A 76 17.54 -7.08 8.09
CA VAL A 76 17.01 -8.39 8.52
C VAL A 76 17.71 -8.90 9.78
N ALA A 77 19.01 -8.63 9.93
CA ALA A 77 19.80 -9.06 11.07
C ALA A 77 19.49 -8.26 12.35
N ASP A 78 19.08 -7.00 12.20
CA ASP A 78 18.76 -6.08 13.30
C ASP A 78 17.25 -6.06 13.67
N ALA A 79 16.43 -6.93 13.07
CA ALA A 79 14.98 -7.04 13.28
C ALA A 79 14.60 -8.24 14.16
#